data_AF-A0A8J5R9Q2-F1
#
_entry.id   AF-A0A8J5R9Q2-F1
#
_cell.length_a   1.000
_cell.length_b   1.000
_cell.length_c   1.000
_cell.angle_alpha   90.00
_cell.angle_beta   90.00
_cell.angle_gamma   90.00
#
_symmetry.space_group_name_H-M   'P 1'
#
loop_
_entity.id
_entity.type
_entity.pdbx_description
1 polymer ?
#
loop_
_entity_poly.entity_id
_entity_poly.type
_entity_poly.pdbx_seq_one_letter_code
_entity_poly.pdbx_strand_id
1 'polypeptide(L)'
;MAVTFVLHLLFVTFFLFFQTSNVSGQNKTLKDLFNSTSCAKPPFICPHPQIEFYLYTRTTQKNPVLLDVLNRRSLEYTTFDRSHPTKIIIHGFGGGRNLAPSTDLRNAYFKRGDYNIIIVDYGSLVREPCLSQMQWGPDFCSQCIAQLVRYLRDHPRGIPVASIHVLGYSVGAHIAGLVANHLPNDKLGRITGN
;
A
#
# COMPACT_ATOMS: atom_id res chain seq x y z
N MET A 1 42.88 20.21 -45.47
CA MET A 1 42.70 21.04 -44.26
C MET A 1 41.28 21.58 -44.19
N ALA A 2 40.28 20.71 -44.05
CA ALA A 2 38.87 21.11 -43.93
C ALA A 2 38.03 20.15 -43.04
N VAL A 3 38.63 19.07 -42.54
CA VAL A 3 37.89 17.99 -41.84
C VAL A 3 38.06 18.07 -40.32
N THR A 4 39.07 18.80 -39.82
CA THR A 4 39.30 19.00 -38.37
C THR A 4 38.48 20.14 -37.75
N PHE A 5 37.87 21.02 -38.54
CA PHE A 5 37.09 22.16 -38.01
C PHE A 5 35.63 21.81 -37.67
N VAL A 6 35.08 20.75 -38.28
CA VAL A 6 33.66 20.36 -38.09
C VAL A 6 33.47 19.52 -36.83
N LEU A 7 34.50 18.78 -36.37
CA LEU A 7 34.41 17.93 -35.19
C LEU A 7 34.37 18.72 -33.87
N HIS A 8 35.01 19.90 -33.81
CA HIS A 8 34.99 20.73 -32.61
C HIS A 8 33.68 21.51 -32.41
N LEU A 9 32.92 21.79 -33.49
CA LEU A 9 31.61 22.44 -33.34
C LEU A 9 30.53 21.48 -32.82
N LEU A 10 30.64 20.17 -33.07
CA LEU A 10 29.64 19.19 -32.63
C LEU A 10 29.84 18.71 -31.19
N PHE A 11 31.06 18.83 -30.63
CA PHE A 11 31.31 18.52 -29.22
C PHE A 11 30.92 19.66 -28.27
N VAL A 12 30.95 20.91 -28.74
CA VAL A 12 30.58 22.08 -27.92
C VAL A 12 29.07 22.22 -27.77
N THR A 13 28.27 21.71 -28.72
CA THR A 13 26.80 21.73 -28.60
C THR A 13 26.24 20.60 -27.72
N PHE A 14 27.00 19.51 -27.50
CA PHE A 14 26.57 18.41 -26.64
C PHE A 14 26.67 18.71 -25.14
N PHE A 15 27.49 19.69 -24.73
CA PHE A 15 27.62 20.11 -23.32
C PHE A 15 26.59 21.13 -22.85
N LEU A 16 25.76 21.68 -23.74
CA LEU A 16 24.75 22.70 -23.39
C LEU A 16 23.32 22.14 -23.20
N PHE A 17 23.13 20.82 -23.32
CA PHE A 17 21.86 20.15 -23.04
C PHE A 17 21.88 19.32 -21.75
N PHE A 18 22.70 19.70 -20.77
CA PHE A 18 22.30 19.44 -19.39
C PHE A 18 21.09 20.34 -19.10
N GLN A 19 19.89 19.78 -19.23
CA GLN A 19 18.72 20.33 -18.56
C GLN A 19 19.10 20.46 -17.09
N THR A 20 19.35 21.70 -16.66
CA THR A 20 19.22 22.04 -15.25
C THR A 20 17.79 21.67 -14.92
N SER A 21 17.61 20.55 -14.23
CA SER A 21 16.38 20.36 -13.49
C SER A 21 16.34 21.55 -12.55
N ASN A 22 15.46 22.50 -12.85
CA ASN A 22 15.05 23.50 -11.89
C ASN A 22 14.34 22.73 -10.77
N VAL A 23 15.14 22.16 -9.87
CA VAL A 23 14.67 21.84 -8.54
C VAL A 23 14.38 23.21 -7.95
N SER A 24 13.11 23.61 -8.04
CA SER A 24 12.60 24.69 -7.22
C SER A 24 12.81 24.23 -5.79
N GLY A 25 13.92 24.69 -5.19
CA GLY A 25 14.16 24.56 -3.78
C GLY A 25 12.99 25.25 -3.11
N GLN A 26 12.02 24.47 -2.64
CA GLN A 26 10.97 25.05 -1.82
C GLN A 26 11.67 25.63 -0.59
N ASN A 27 11.58 26.95 -0.43
CA ASN A 27 11.97 27.66 0.77
C ASN A 27 11.00 27.27 1.90
N LYS A 28 11.03 26.00 2.32
CA LYS A 28 10.27 25.49 3.46
C LYS A 28 10.93 26.05 4.70
N THR A 29 10.17 26.77 5.50
CA THR A 29 10.65 27.22 6.80
C THR A 29 10.74 26.03 7.76
N LEU A 30 11.53 26.12 8.83
CA LEU A 30 11.52 25.11 9.90
C LEU A 30 10.10 24.89 10.45
N LYS A 31 9.27 25.93 10.47
CA LYS A 31 7.86 25.84 10.87
C LYS A 31 7.04 24.99 9.91
N ASP A 32 7.35 24.98 8.62
CA ASP A 32 6.71 24.11 7.62
C ASP A 32 7.17 22.64 7.73
N LEU A 33 8.38 22.39 8.25
CA LEU A 33 8.82 21.05 8.64
C LEU A 33 8.05 20.51 9.86
N PHE A 34 7.66 21.40 10.78
CA PHE A 34 6.92 21.03 12.00
C PHE A 34 5.39 21.21 11.89
N ASN A 35 4.88 21.83 10.80
CA ASN A 35 3.45 21.99 10.54
C ASN A 35 2.85 20.65 10.07
N SER A 36 2.68 19.76 11.03
CA SER A 36 2.24 18.39 10.88
C SER A 36 0.73 18.24 11.00
N THR A 37 -0.05 19.20 10.52
CA THR A 37 -1.53 19.12 10.59
C THR A 37 -2.07 17.88 9.86
N SER A 38 -3.20 17.35 10.34
CA SER A 38 -3.83 16.18 9.73
C SER A 38 -4.50 16.61 8.44
N CYS A 39 -4.27 15.88 7.36
CA CYS A 39 -4.98 16.08 6.10
C CYS A 39 -6.21 15.19 5.97
N ALA A 40 -6.31 14.17 6.82
CA ALA A 40 -7.49 13.34 6.93
C ALA A 40 -8.63 14.11 7.61
N LYS A 41 -9.83 14.02 7.05
CA LYS A 41 -11.03 14.69 7.54
C LYS A 41 -12.01 13.66 8.11
N PRO A 42 -12.73 13.97 9.20
CA PRO A 42 -13.79 13.10 9.70
C PRO A 42 -14.93 12.98 8.66
N PRO A 43 -15.76 11.92 8.74
CA PRO A 43 -15.77 10.91 9.80
C PRO A 43 -14.74 9.77 9.60
N PHE A 44 -14.06 9.38 10.68
CA PHE A 44 -13.16 8.22 10.70
C PHE A 44 -13.96 6.95 11.00
N ILE A 45 -14.68 6.46 9.98
CA ILE A 45 -15.54 5.27 10.07
C ILE A 45 -15.15 4.28 8.98
N CYS A 46 -15.20 2.99 9.30
CA CYS A 46 -14.96 1.91 8.37
C CYS A 46 -16.28 1.39 7.74
N PRO A 47 -16.30 1.04 6.44
CA PRO A 47 -15.19 1.16 5.50
C PRO A 47 -14.92 2.63 5.16
N HIS A 48 -13.64 2.97 4.99
CA HIS A 48 -13.23 4.34 4.65
C HIS A 48 -12.83 4.41 3.18
N PRO A 49 -13.30 5.40 2.39
CA PRO A 49 -13.06 5.46 0.94
C PRO A 49 -11.57 5.64 0.56
N GLN A 50 -10.74 6.06 1.51
CA GLN A 50 -9.30 6.22 1.34
C GLN A 50 -8.48 5.04 1.89
N ILE A 51 -9.13 3.96 2.30
CA ILE A 51 -8.50 2.70 2.72
C ILE A 51 -9.08 1.59 1.84
N GLU A 52 -8.35 1.25 0.79
CA GLU A 52 -8.80 0.37 -0.27
C GLU A 52 -8.13 -1.02 -0.17
N PHE A 53 -8.86 -2.07 -0.54
CA PHE A 53 -8.38 -3.45 -0.48
C PHE A 53 -8.25 -4.04 -1.88
N TYR A 54 -7.04 -4.16 -2.39
CA TYR A 54 -6.79 -4.66 -3.75
C TYR A 54 -6.37 -6.12 -3.73
N LEU A 55 -7.22 -6.99 -4.30
CA LEU A 55 -6.94 -8.41 -4.49
C LEU A 55 -6.12 -8.65 -5.75
N TYR A 56 -4.97 -9.29 -5.55
CA TYR A 56 -4.09 -9.83 -6.57
C TYR A 56 -4.06 -11.35 -6.43
N THR A 57 -4.19 -12.03 -7.56
CA THR A 57 -3.94 -13.47 -7.72
C THR A 57 -3.02 -13.67 -8.91
N ARG A 58 -2.68 -14.92 -9.24
CA ARG A 58 -1.82 -15.27 -10.39
C ARG A 58 -2.23 -14.54 -11.67
N THR A 59 -3.53 -14.46 -11.93
CA THR A 59 -4.11 -13.93 -13.18
C THR A 59 -4.43 -12.43 -13.12
N THR A 60 -4.54 -11.84 -11.92
CA THR A 60 -4.91 -10.42 -11.73
C THR A 60 -3.73 -9.53 -11.31
N GLN A 61 -2.49 -9.98 -11.53
CA GLN A 61 -1.28 -9.23 -11.10
C GLN A 61 -1.19 -7.82 -11.69
N LYS A 62 -1.60 -7.64 -12.96
CA LYS A 62 -1.60 -6.34 -13.65
C LYS A 62 -2.85 -5.52 -13.34
N ASN A 63 -4.01 -6.19 -13.30
CA ASN A 63 -5.32 -5.58 -13.10
C ASN A 63 -5.97 -6.21 -11.85
N PRO A 64 -5.67 -5.70 -10.64
CA PRO A 64 -6.25 -6.23 -9.41
C PRO A 64 -7.73 -5.93 -9.31
N VAL A 65 -8.42 -6.68 -8.45
CA VAL A 65 -9.82 -6.43 -8.12
C VAL A 65 -9.89 -5.61 -6.84
N LEU A 66 -10.60 -4.48 -6.85
CA LEU A 66 -10.94 -3.73 -5.65
C LEU A 66 -12.06 -4.47 -4.90
N LEU A 67 -11.82 -4.83 -3.64
CA LEU A 67 -12.79 -5.48 -2.77
C LEU A 67 -13.63 -4.45 -2.02
N ASP A 68 -14.94 -4.62 -2.07
CA ASP A 68 -15.93 -3.92 -1.27
C ASP A 68 -16.44 -4.85 -0.15
N VAL A 69 -16.03 -4.55 1.08
CA VAL A 69 -16.35 -5.37 2.27
C VAL A 69 -17.81 -5.27 2.72
N LEU A 70 -18.58 -4.32 2.19
CA LEU A 70 -20.03 -4.25 2.43
C LEU A 70 -20.81 -5.07 1.40
N ASN A 71 -20.22 -5.32 0.23
CA ASN A 71 -20.84 -6.11 -0.82
C ASN A 71 -20.37 -7.57 -0.77
N ARG A 72 -21.23 -8.46 -0.29
CA ARG A 72 -20.96 -9.91 -0.28
C ARG A 72 -20.55 -10.45 -1.65
N ARG A 73 -21.11 -9.91 -2.75
CA ARG A 73 -20.76 -10.36 -4.12
C ARG A 73 -19.36 -9.91 -4.57
N SER A 74 -18.71 -8.99 -3.84
CA SER A 74 -17.41 -8.44 -4.22
C SER A 74 -16.32 -9.50 -4.29
N LEU A 75 -16.37 -10.55 -3.45
CA LEU A 75 -15.45 -11.69 -3.53
C LEU A 75 -15.96 -12.81 -4.46
N GLU A 76 -17.29 -12.91 -4.64
CA GLU A 76 -17.98 -13.98 -5.36
C GLU A 76 -17.55 -14.11 -6.82
N TYR A 77 -17.26 -13.00 -7.50
CA TYR A 77 -16.86 -12.99 -8.91
C TYR A 77 -15.36 -12.71 -9.11
N THR A 78 -14.56 -12.97 -8.08
CA THR A 78 -13.11 -12.82 -8.15
C THR A 78 -12.41 -14.16 -8.40
N THR A 79 -11.12 -14.05 -8.68
CA THR A 79 -10.18 -15.18 -8.78
C THR A 79 -9.65 -15.63 -7.42
N PHE A 80 -10.23 -15.16 -6.29
CA PHE A 80 -9.87 -15.60 -4.95
C PHE A 80 -10.09 -17.11 -4.80
N ASP A 81 -9.09 -17.84 -4.31
CA ASP A 81 -9.16 -19.29 -4.15
C ASP A 81 -8.77 -19.68 -2.73
N ARG A 82 -9.71 -20.29 -2.00
CA ARG A 82 -9.49 -20.71 -0.61
C ARG A 82 -8.42 -21.79 -0.42
N SER A 83 -8.03 -22.50 -1.48
CA SER A 83 -6.93 -23.45 -1.45
C SER A 83 -5.56 -22.76 -1.43
N HIS A 84 -5.49 -21.49 -1.84
CA HIS A 84 -4.25 -20.72 -1.86
C HIS A 84 -4.03 -19.94 -0.55
N PRO A 85 -2.78 -19.85 -0.05
CA PRO A 85 -2.49 -19.06 1.13
C PRO A 85 -2.83 -17.58 0.92
N THR A 86 -3.45 -16.97 1.92
CA THR A 86 -3.87 -15.55 1.86
C THR A 86 -2.91 -14.65 2.63
N LYS A 87 -2.47 -13.58 1.97
CA LYS A 87 -1.53 -12.58 2.49
C LYS A 87 -2.19 -11.21 2.47
N ILE A 88 -2.23 -10.53 3.61
CA ILE A 88 -2.61 -9.11 3.67
C ILE A 88 -1.32 -8.31 3.81
N ILE A 89 -1.04 -7.42 2.86
CA ILE A 89 0.18 -6.60 2.85
C ILE A 89 -0.20 -5.14 3.11
N ILE A 90 0.46 -4.53 4.08
CA ILE A 90 0.21 -3.17 4.53
C ILE A 90 1.50 -2.36 4.32
N HIS A 91 1.44 -1.35 3.44
CA HIS A 91 2.57 -0.47 3.18
C HIS A 91 2.83 0.48 4.36
N GLY A 92 3.91 1.28 4.30
CA GLY A 92 4.26 2.30 5.29
C GLY A 92 3.76 3.69 4.92
N PHE A 93 4.20 4.70 5.68
CA PHE A 93 3.94 6.11 5.36
C PHE A 93 4.46 6.49 3.96
N GLY A 94 3.67 7.24 3.19
CA GLY A 94 4.02 7.61 1.81
C GLY A 94 4.06 6.45 0.81
N GLY A 95 3.66 5.24 1.24
CA GLY A 95 3.59 4.07 0.39
C GLY A 95 2.30 3.97 -0.42
N GLY A 96 2.14 2.84 -1.09
CA GLY A 96 0.93 2.50 -1.84
C GLY A 96 1.02 1.10 -2.42
N ARG A 97 -0.05 0.63 -3.07
CA ARG A 97 -0.10 -0.72 -3.66
C ARG A 97 0.86 -0.94 -4.82
N ASN A 98 1.29 0.14 -5.47
CA ASN A 98 2.17 0.13 -6.63
C ASN A 98 3.60 0.60 -6.31
N LEU A 99 3.93 0.77 -5.02
CA LEU A 99 5.25 1.17 -4.56
C LEU A 99 5.89 0.06 -3.74
N ALA A 100 7.22 0.02 -3.69
CA ALA A 100 7.95 -0.87 -2.80
C ALA A 100 7.63 -0.52 -1.33
N PRO A 101 7.56 -1.52 -0.42
CA PRO A 101 7.82 -2.94 -0.66
C PRO A 101 6.60 -3.76 -1.13
N SER A 102 5.42 -3.15 -1.33
CA SER A 102 4.20 -3.86 -1.74
C SER A 102 4.38 -4.65 -3.04
N THR A 103 4.98 -4.01 -4.04
CA THR A 103 5.29 -4.63 -5.34
C THR A 103 6.28 -5.77 -5.22
N ASP A 104 7.31 -5.60 -4.40
CA ASP A 104 8.41 -6.56 -4.26
C ASP A 104 7.94 -7.83 -3.57
N LEU A 105 7.17 -7.68 -2.48
CA LEU A 105 6.53 -8.80 -1.78
C LEU A 105 5.55 -9.54 -2.69
N ARG A 106 4.70 -8.81 -3.42
CA ARG A 106 3.75 -9.40 -4.37
C ARG A 106 4.49 -10.24 -5.43
N ASN A 107 5.52 -9.66 -6.05
CA ASN A 107 6.31 -10.33 -7.08
C ASN A 107 7.04 -11.55 -6.51
N ALA A 108 7.61 -11.44 -5.31
CA ALA A 108 8.31 -12.54 -4.66
C ALA A 108 7.38 -13.72 -4.31
N TYR A 109 6.17 -13.44 -3.82
CA TYR A 109 5.17 -14.49 -3.56
C TYR A 109 4.74 -15.18 -4.85
N PHE A 110 4.40 -14.44 -5.89
CA PHE A 110 3.98 -15.07 -7.15
C PHE A 110 5.11 -15.84 -7.85
N LYS A 111 6.39 -15.51 -7.62
CA LYS A 111 7.51 -16.37 -8.07
C LYS A 111 7.54 -17.73 -7.40
N ARG A 112 6.96 -17.88 -6.20
CA ARG A 112 7.00 -19.13 -5.41
C ARG A 112 5.76 -20.01 -5.57
N GLY A 113 4.63 -19.45 -5.98
CA GLY A 113 3.39 -20.21 -6.10
C GLY A 113 2.18 -19.30 -6.18
N ASP A 114 1.01 -19.90 -6.05
CA ASP A 114 -0.27 -19.21 -6.12
C ASP A 114 -0.73 -18.75 -4.73
N TYR A 115 -1.22 -17.52 -4.68
CA TYR A 115 -1.58 -16.82 -3.44
C TYR A 115 -2.79 -15.92 -3.69
N ASN A 116 -3.57 -15.67 -2.64
CA ASN A 116 -4.46 -14.51 -2.59
C ASN A 116 -3.69 -13.39 -1.87
N ILE A 117 -3.24 -12.38 -2.60
CA ILE A 117 -2.53 -11.25 -2.01
C ILE A 117 -3.46 -10.06 -2.00
N ILE A 118 -3.79 -9.55 -0.83
CA ILE A 118 -4.59 -8.34 -0.66
C ILE A 118 -3.66 -7.24 -0.17
N ILE A 119 -3.44 -6.22 -0.99
CA ILE A 119 -2.70 -5.03 -0.55
C ILE A 119 -3.70 -4.00 -0.03
N VAL A 120 -3.45 -3.52 1.19
CA VAL A 120 -4.18 -2.41 1.79
C VAL A 120 -3.54 -1.12 1.31
N ASP A 121 -4.24 -0.35 0.49
CA ASP A 121 -3.80 0.97 0.04
C ASP A 121 -4.48 2.06 0.85
N TYR A 122 -3.70 2.74 1.68
CA TYR A 122 -4.15 3.89 2.47
C TYR A 122 -3.32 5.15 2.15
N GLY A 123 -2.56 5.15 1.06
CA GLY A 123 -1.63 6.23 0.70
C GLY A 123 -2.33 7.57 0.46
N SER A 124 -3.58 7.55 -0.01
CA SER A 124 -4.36 8.79 -0.19
C SER A 124 -4.80 9.40 1.14
N LEU A 125 -5.00 8.57 2.18
CA LEU A 125 -5.28 9.03 3.54
C LEU A 125 -4.01 9.64 4.15
N VAL A 126 -2.86 9.01 3.91
CA VAL A 126 -1.57 9.29 4.57
C VAL A 126 -0.52 9.79 3.59
N ARG A 127 -0.34 11.12 3.58
CA ARG A 127 0.57 11.82 2.66
C ARG A 127 1.35 12.94 3.33
N GLU A 128 2.53 13.25 2.81
CA GLU A 128 3.29 14.43 3.20
C GLU A 128 2.57 15.73 2.80
N PRO A 129 2.74 16.83 3.58
CA PRO A 129 3.47 16.97 4.85
C PRO A 129 2.65 16.59 6.11
N CYS A 130 1.54 15.86 5.95
CA CYS A 130 0.52 15.69 6.98
C CYS A 130 0.84 14.54 7.95
N LEU A 131 1.48 14.86 9.08
CA LEU A 131 2.05 13.83 9.98
C LEU A 131 1.26 13.58 11.29
N SER A 132 0.43 14.49 11.79
CA SER A 132 -0.28 14.29 13.08
C SER A 132 -1.21 13.09 13.10
N GLN A 133 -1.74 12.72 11.93
CA GLN A 133 -2.50 11.49 11.72
C GLN A 133 -1.72 10.20 12.00
N MET A 134 -0.39 10.25 12.17
CA MET A 134 0.38 9.09 12.67
C MET A 134 0.03 8.72 14.11
N GLN A 135 -0.57 9.62 14.90
CA GLN A 135 -0.93 9.37 16.30
C GLN A 135 -2.17 8.47 16.43
N TRP A 136 -3.14 8.57 15.52
CA TRP A 136 -4.42 7.85 15.58
C TRP A 136 -4.68 6.97 14.35
N GLY A 137 -4.06 7.30 13.21
CA GLY A 137 -4.25 6.63 11.93
C GLY A 137 -3.92 5.14 11.95
N PRO A 138 -2.86 4.67 12.65
CA PRO A 138 -2.57 3.25 12.72
C PRO A 138 -3.71 2.42 13.34
N ASP A 139 -4.28 2.89 14.45
CA ASP A 139 -5.41 2.20 15.09
C ASP A 139 -6.64 2.25 14.18
N PHE A 140 -6.98 3.42 13.63
CA PHE A 140 -8.10 3.56 12.71
C PHE A 140 -7.97 2.64 11.48
N CYS A 141 -6.80 2.59 10.84
CA CYS A 141 -6.55 1.71 9.69
C CYS A 141 -6.70 0.23 10.08
N SER A 142 -6.21 -0.14 11.27
CA SER A 142 -6.34 -1.51 11.78
C SER A 142 -7.79 -1.94 12.01
N GLN A 143 -8.68 -1.03 12.42
CA GLN A 143 -10.12 -1.28 12.52
C GLN A 143 -10.73 -1.63 11.15
N CYS A 144 -10.37 -0.89 10.11
CA CYS A 144 -10.86 -1.13 8.74
C CYS A 144 -10.30 -2.45 8.17
N ILE A 145 -9.04 -2.78 8.47
CA ILE A 145 -8.46 -4.07 8.06
C ILE A 145 -9.11 -5.24 8.82
N ALA A 146 -9.47 -5.07 10.10
CA ALA A 146 -10.24 -6.08 10.82
C ALA A 146 -11.64 -6.30 10.22
N GLN A 147 -12.26 -5.27 9.63
CA GLN A 147 -13.49 -5.43 8.84
C GLN A 147 -13.26 -6.31 7.60
N LEU A 148 -12.16 -6.12 6.86
CA LEU A 148 -11.77 -7.02 5.76
C LEU A 148 -11.55 -8.46 6.26
N VAL A 149 -10.88 -8.65 7.39
CA VAL A 149 -10.63 -9.98 7.95
C VAL A 149 -11.95 -10.70 8.28
N ARG A 150 -12.90 -10.01 8.93
CA ARG A 150 -14.23 -10.56 9.20
C ARG A 150 -15.01 -10.85 7.92
N TYR A 151 -14.93 -9.95 6.94
CA TYR A 151 -15.52 -10.18 5.61
C TYR A 151 -15.01 -11.48 4.99
N LEU A 152 -13.68 -11.72 5.02
CA LEU A 152 -13.10 -12.98 4.53
C LEU A 152 -13.49 -14.19 5.38
N ARG A 153 -13.62 -14.05 6.69
CA ARG A 153 -14.06 -15.13 7.59
C ARG A 153 -15.50 -15.56 7.30
N ASP A 154 -16.39 -14.59 7.12
CA ASP A 154 -17.84 -14.81 7.02
C ASP A 154 -18.30 -15.14 5.59
N HIS A 155 -17.45 -14.91 4.59
CA HIS A 155 -17.81 -15.15 3.19
C HIS A 155 -17.81 -16.65 2.82
N PRO A 156 -18.78 -17.17 2.03
CA PRO A 156 -18.85 -18.58 1.64
C PRO A 156 -17.66 -19.12 0.84
N ARG A 157 -16.94 -18.26 0.11
CA ARG A 157 -15.66 -18.55 -0.57
C ARG A 157 -14.43 -18.17 0.25
N GLY A 158 -14.64 -17.58 1.42
CA GLY A 158 -13.62 -17.06 2.31
C GLY A 158 -12.81 -18.13 3.03
N ILE A 159 -12.10 -17.71 4.06
CA ILE A 159 -11.12 -18.53 4.80
C ILE A 159 -11.14 -18.22 6.30
N PRO A 160 -10.78 -19.17 7.18
CA PRO A 160 -10.68 -18.91 8.61
C PRO A 160 -9.61 -17.86 8.92
N VAL A 161 -9.81 -17.05 9.95
CA VAL A 161 -8.86 -16.00 10.36
C VAL A 161 -7.47 -16.57 10.67
N ALA A 162 -7.42 -17.79 11.21
CA ALA A 162 -6.17 -18.50 11.52
C ALA A 162 -5.32 -18.88 10.31
N SER A 163 -5.83 -18.78 9.07
CA SER A 163 -5.02 -19.01 7.85
C SER A 163 -4.51 -17.71 7.21
N ILE A 164 -4.89 -16.55 7.76
CA ILE A 164 -4.47 -15.24 7.26
C ILE A 164 -3.09 -14.89 7.83
N HIS A 165 -2.21 -14.44 6.95
CA HIS A 165 -0.92 -13.85 7.31
C HIS A 165 -0.92 -12.37 6.97
N VAL A 166 -0.77 -11.52 7.99
CA VAL A 166 -0.68 -10.06 7.85
C VAL A 166 0.79 -9.65 7.85
N LEU A 167 1.20 -8.91 6.83
CA LEU A 167 2.54 -8.35 6.69
C LEU A 167 2.45 -6.84 6.70
N GLY A 168 3.29 -6.20 7.51
CA GLY A 168 3.40 -4.75 7.57
C GLY A 168 4.84 -4.28 7.47
N TYR A 169 5.05 -3.12 6.86
CA TYR A 169 6.35 -2.45 6.80
C TYR A 169 6.26 -1.03 7.38
N SER A 170 7.24 -0.64 8.20
CA SER A 170 7.30 0.64 8.90
C SER A 170 6.02 0.89 9.71
N VAL A 171 5.29 1.98 9.46
CA VAL A 171 3.97 2.25 10.06
C VAL A 171 2.99 1.09 9.82
N GLY A 172 3.08 0.40 8.68
CA GLY A 172 2.29 -0.77 8.36
C GLY A 172 2.51 -1.94 9.32
N ALA A 173 3.70 -2.09 9.91
CA ALA A 173 3.99 -3.14 10.90
C ALA A 173 3.20 -2.90 12.20
N HIS A 174 3.11 -1.66 12.65
CA HIS A 174 2.27 -1.28 13.79
C HIS A 174 0.79 -1.52 13.48
N ILE A 175 0.32 -1.11 12.29
CA ILE A 175 -1.05 -1.38 11.84
C ILE A 175 -1.33 -2.89 11.89
N ALA A 176 -0.44 -3.71 11.34
CA ALA A 176 -0.57 -5.17 11.31
C ALA A 176 -0.73 -5.77 12.72
N GLY A 177 0.06 -5.30 13.69
CA GLY A 177 -0.05 -5.70 15.08
C GLY A 177 -1.39 -5.32 15.72
N LEU A 178 -1.86 -4.09 15.44
CA LEU A 178 -3.11 -3.57 15.98
C LEU A 178 -4.37 -4.25 15.43
N VAL A 179 -4.32 -4.85 14.23
CA VAL A 179 -5.47 -5.59 13.66
C VAL A 179 -6.00 -6.64 14.62
N ALA A 180 -5.12 -7.31 15.37
CA ALA A 180 -5.51 -8.36 16.31
C ALA A 180 -6.37 -7.83 17.48
N ASN A 181 -6.16 -6.58 17.93
CA ASN A 181 -6.94 -5.96 18.99
C ASN A 181 -8.41 -5.79 18.60
N HIS A 182 -8.66 -5.67 17.29
CA HIS A 182 -10.00 -5.53 16.72
C HIS A 182 -10.60 -6.89 16.35
N LEU A 183 -10.02 -8.01 16.78
CA LEU A 183 -10.49 -9.36 16.50
C LEU A 183 -10.58 -10.19 17.81
N PRO A 184 -11.38 -9.77 18.81
CA PRO A 184 -11.32 -10.33 20.17
C PRO A 184 -11.66 -11.82 20.28
N ASN A 185 -12.40 -12.37 19.31
CA ASN A 185 -12.81 -13.77 19.27
C ASN A 185 -12.08 -14.59 18.19
N ASP A 186 -11.12 -13.99 17.49
CA ASP A 186 -10.38 -14.62 16.42
C ASP A 186 -8.87 -14.49 16.66
N LYS A 187 -8.09 -15.41 16.08
CA LYS A 187 -6.64 -15.35 16.13
C LYS A 187 -6.07 -15.37 14.72
N LEU A 188 -5.33 -14.32 14.35
CA LEU A 188 -4.58 -14.29 13.10
C LEU A 188 -3.53 -15.41 13.07
N GLY A 189 -3.38 -16.05 11.91
CA GLY A 189 -2.42 -17.14 11.74
C GLY A 189 -0.97 -16.69 11.92
N ARG A 190 -0.64 -15.52 11.37
CA ARG A 190 0.70 -14.93 11.51
C ARG A 190 0.67 -13.42 11.30
N ILE A 191 1.55 -12.72 11.99
CA ILE A 191 1.89 -11.31 11.75
C ILE A 191 3.40 -11.25 11.47
N THR A 192 3.82 -10.46 10.48
CA THR A 192 5.24 -10.13 10.23
C THR A 192 5.38 -8.63 10.09
N GLY A 193 6.19 -8.01 10.93
CA GLY A 193 6.51 -6.58 10.89
C GLY A 193 7.99 -6.36 10.59
N ASN A 194 8.30 -5.39 9.71
CA ASN A 194 9.63 -4.83 9.48
C ASN A 194 9.57 -3.31 9.59
#